data_AF-I6ZV42-F1
#
_entry.id   AF-I6ZV42-F1
#
_cell.length_a   1.000
_cell.length_b   1.000
_cell.length_c   1.000
_cell.angle_alpha   90.00
_cell.angle_beta   90.00
_cell.angle_gamma   90.00
#
_symmetry.space_group_name_H-M   'P 1'
#
loop_
_entity.id
_entity.type
_entity.pdbx_description
1 polymer ?
#
loop_
_entity_poly.entity_id
_entity_poly.type
_entity_poly.pdbx_seq_one_letter_code
_entity_poly.pdbx_strand_id
1 'polypeptide(L)'
;MNILGLYKIRESSEKKNKPSQSQYKGFLAFISMALPMLIYYIFKEHEFDGNPLLKFLTVLPPLSYSAVEYFTLFRDNWYSDWKSLTILQRMFYFIFNILFAMFSIVSIFSAIIFPFAEWDDNDGVLANSVFLPSLFVPLPYLLCTSCSLTPELISFIDTGTTICIDLVILSLSIVSLILLSKGPEHYIYIPTSSLIFILVRSLKEYIFPSSKYLEYIITWRTLIFIVIFLTNVFIYVSVGLSISTPSRIEAFLGSKS
;
A
#
# COMPACT_ATOMS: atom_id res chain seq x y z
N MET A 1 14.84 -36.59 -32.73
CA MET A 1 14.67 -35.21 -32.22
C MET A 1 13.64 -35.24 -31.10
N ASN A 2 14.04 -34.94 -29.86
CA ASN A 2 13.31 -35.34 -28.65
C ASN A 2 12.22 -34.31 -28.28
N ILE A 3 10.94 -34.70 -28.34
CA ILE A 3 9.77 -33.82 -28.13
C ILE A 3 9.76 -33.22 -26.71
N LEU A 4 10.30 -33.96 -25.72
CA LEU A 4 10.50 -33.45 -24.35
C LEU A 4 11.47 -32.25 -24.28
N GLY A 5 12.47 -32.21 -25.16
CA GLY A 5 13.44 -31.11 -25.20
C GLY A 5 12.82 -29.81 -25.72
N LEU A 6 11.93 -29.91 -26.72
CA LEU A 6 11.20 -28.76 -27.24
C LEU A 6 10.17 -28.21 -26.24
N TYR A 7 9.52 -29.07 -25.45
CA TYR A 7 8.61 -28.63 -24.39
C TYR A 7 9.34 -27.84 -23.29
N LYS A 8 10.50 -28.32 -22.85
CA LYS A 8 11.32 -27.66 -21.82
C LYS A 8 11.91 -26.34 -22.31
N ILE A 9 12.27 -26.25 -23.59
CA ILE A 9 12.73 -24.99 -24.21
C ILE A 9 11.56 -24.00 -24.34
N ARG A 10 10.37 -24.45 -24.72
CA ARG A 10 9.18 -23.60 -24.85
C ARG A 10 8.74 -23.01 -23.49
N GLU A 11 8.67 -23.81 -22.42
CA GLU A 11 8.40 -23.31 -21.06
C GLU A 11 9.47 -22.33 -20.56
N SER A 12 10.74 -22.54 -20.92
CA SER A 12 11.82 -21.62 -20.54
C SER A 12 11.78 -20.30 -21.32
N SER A 13 11.22 -20.30 -22.53
CA SER A 13 11.09 -19.12 -23.39
C SER A 13 9.83 -18.31 -23.09
N GLU A 14 8.73 -18.94 -22.67
CA GLU A 14 7.49 -18.24 -22.28
C GLU A 14 7.61 -17.53 -20.92
N LYS A 15 8.49 -18.00 -20.03
CA LYS A 15 8.79 -17.30 -18.77
C LYS A 15 9.74 -16.09 -18.91
N LYS A 16 10.36 -15.87 -20.08
CA LYS A 16 11.39 -14.83 -20.25
C LYS A 16 10.88 -13.45 -20.67
N ASN A 17 9.64 -13.32 -21.14
CA ASN A 17 9.14 -12.07 -21.74
C ASN A 17 7.87 -11.50 -21.08
N LYS A 18 7.40 -12.03 -19.95
CA LYS A 18 6.38 -11.32 -19.16
C LYS A 18 7.10 -10.30 -18.27
N PRO A 19 6.91 -8.98 -18.47
CA PRO A 19 7.33 -7.99 -17.48
C PRO A 19 6.89 -8.48 -16.10
N SER A 20 7.84 -8.51 -15.14
CA SER A 20 7.56 -9.10 -13.84
C SER A 20 6.40 -8.34 -13.22
N GLN A 21 5.43 -9.05 -12.65
CA GLN A 21 4.25 -8.47 -12.02
C GLN A 21 4.62 -7.36 -11.01
N SER A 22 5.83 -7.42 -10.44
CA SER A 22 6.38 -6.38 -9.54
C SER A 22 6.62 -5.02 -10.22
N GLN A 23 6.97 -4.99 -11.51
CA GLN A 23 7.26 -3.75 -12.26
C GLN A 23 6.02 -2.84 -12.36
N TYR A 24 4.86 -3.42 -12.69
CA TYR A 24 3.62 -2.65 -12.79
C TYR A 24 3.14 -2.13 -11.43
N LYS A 25 3.37 -2.92 -10.36
CA LYS A 25 2.92 -2.55 -9.01
C LYS A 25 3.62 -1.30 -8.49
N GLY A 26 4.93 -1.16 -8.71
CA GLY A 26 5.68 0.01 -8.26
C GLY A 26 5.32 1.28 -9.04
N PHE A 27 5.11 1.17 -10.35
CA PHE A 27 4.66 2.30 -11.16
C PHE A 27 3.24 2.75 -10.79
N LEU A 28 2.32 1.81 -10.57
CA LEU A 28 0.97 2.12 -10.09
C LEU A 28 0.99 2.77 -8.71
N ALA A 29 1.83 2.28 -7.78
CA ALA A 29 2.01 2.91 -6.47
C ALA A 29 2.46 4.37 -6.61
N PHE A 30 3.46 4.61 -7.46
CA PHE A 30 3.95 5.96 -7.74
C PHE A 30 2.85 6.87 -8.28
N ILE A 31 2.09 6.43 -9.30
CA ILE A 31 0.98 7.23 -9.86
C ILE A 31 -0.08 7.52 -8.78
N SER A 32 -0.45 6.51 -8.00
CA SER A 32 -1.47 6.64 -6.95
C SER A 32 -1.09 7.61 -5.84
N MET A 33 0.21 7.90 -5.66
CA MET A 33 0.68 8.94 -4.75
C MET A 33 0.93 10.28 -5.43
N ALA A 34 1.50 10.28 -6.63
CA ALA A 34 1.86 11.49 -7.36
C ALA A 34 0.62 12.26 -7.85
N LEU A 35 -0.42 11.55 -8.31
CA LEU A 35 -1.61 12.19 -8.88
C LEU A 35 -2.35 13.06 -7.84
N PRO A 36 -2.68 12.58 -6.63
CA PRO A 36 -3.28 13.42 -5.58
C PRO A 36 -2.41 14.63 -5.22
N MET A 37 -1.09 14.45 -5.17
CA MET A 37 -0.14 15.52 -4.89
C MET A 37 -0.10 16.58 -6.00
N LEU A 38 -0.18 16.16 -7.27
CA LEU A 38 -0.28 17.08 -8.40
C LEU A 38 -1.59 17.85 -8.39
N ILE A 39 -2.70 17.20 -8.07
CA ILE A 39 -4.01 17.86 -7.94
C ILE A 39 -3.92 18.95 -6.85
N TYR A 40 -3.31 18.64 -5.69
CA TYR A 40 -3.08 19.62 -4.63
C TYR A 40 -2.29 20.86 -5.09
N TYR A 41 -1.25 20.70 -5.91
CA TYR A 41 -0.44 21.83 -6.37
C TYR A 41 -1.08 22.63 -7.51
N ILE A 42 -1.99 22.03 -8.28
CA ILE A 42 -2.67 22.69 -9.40
C ILE A 42 -3.85 23.52 -8.89
N PHE A 43 -4.64 22.94 -7.98
CA PHE A 43 -5.88 23.55 -7.48
C PHE A 43 -5.64 24.29 -6.17
N LYS A 44 -6.31 25.41 -5.99
CA LYS A 44 -6.28 26.15 -4.73
C LYS A 44 -7.22 25.50 -3.73
N GLU A 45 -6.91 25.65 -2.44
CA GLU A 45 -7.69 25.10 -1.31
C GLU A 45 -9.21 25.34 -1.44
N HIS A 46 -9.63 26.59 -1.66
CA HIS A 46 -11.05 26.94 -1.81
C HIS A 46 -11.74 26.28 -3.02
N GLU A 47 -11.01 25.68 -3.96
CA GLU A 47 -11.59 24.92 -5.07
C GLU A 47 -11.92 23.47 -4.67
N PHE A 48 -11.33 22.96 -3.58
CA PHE A 48 -11.75 21.71 -2.94
C PHE A 48 -13.02 21.92 -2.13
N ASP A 49 -13.20 23.11 -1.56
CA ASP A 49 -14.42 23.49 -0.85
C ASP A 49 -15.61 23.54 -1.82
N GLY A 50 -16.62 22.71 -1.54
CA GLY A 50 -17.81 22.59 -2.38
C GLY A 50 -17.63 21.77 -3.66
N ASN A 51 -16.45 21.20 -3.92
CA ASN A 51 -16.20 20.36 -5.09
C ASN A 51 -15.96 18.88 -4.73
N PRO A 52 -17.03 18.09 -4.50
CA PRO A 52 -16.90 16.68 -4.13
C PRO A 52 -16.22 15.84 -5.22
N LEU A 53 -16.32 16.25 -6.49
CA LEU A 53 -15.66 15.57 -7.60
C LEU A 53 -14.14 15.71 -7.52
N LEU A 54 -13.64 16.91 -7.18
CA LEU A 54 -12.20 17.14 -7.00
C LEU A 54 -11.67 16.33 -5.80
N LYS A 55 -12.39 16.35 -4.67
CA LYS A 55 -12.07 15.51 -3.51
C LYS A 55 -12.05 14.03 -3.88
N PHE A 56 -13.03 13.56 -4.65
CA PHE A 56 -13.10 12.19 -5.13
C PHE A 56 -11.92 11.80 -6.02
N LEU A 57 -11.59 12.62 -7.02
CA LEU A 57 -10.42 12.39 -7.89
C LEU A 57 -9.10 12.35 -7.12
N THR A 58 -9.03 13.05 -5.99
CA THR A 58 -7.84 13.10 -5.13
C THR A 58 -7.70 11.85 -4.28
N VAL A 59 -8.78 11.35 -3.66
CA VAL A 59 -8.70 10.17 -2.77
C VAL A 59 -8.85 8.84 -3.50
N LEU A 60 -9.45 8.83 -4.68
CA LEU A 60 -9.72 7.62 -5.44
C LEU A 60 -8.43 6.86 -5.83
N PRO A 61 -7.38 7.48 -6.40
CA PRO A 61 -6.17 6.77 -6.83
C PRO A 61 -5.44 6.01 -5.70
N PRO A 62 -5.15 6.60 -4.52
CA PRO A 62 -4.46 5.88 -3.46
C PRO A 62 -5.33 4.77 -2.87
N LEU A 63 -6.61 5.02 -2.63
CA LEU A 63 -7.49 4.04 -2.00
C LEU A 63 -7.85 2.88 -2.93
N SER A 64 -8.00 3.14 -4.23
CA SER A 64 -8.19 2.08 -5.24
C SER A 64 -6.96 1.18 -5.34
N TYR A 65 -5.76 1.76 -5.31
CA TYR A 65 -4.53 0.99 -5.29
C TYR A 65 -4.45 0.08 -4.07
N SER A 66 -4.69 0.63 -2.87
CA SER A 66 -4.70 -0.18 -1.64
C SER A 66 -5.74 -1.29 -1.71
N ALA A 67 -6.96 -1.00 -2.16
CA ALA A 67 -8.02 -2.00 -2.31
C ALA A 67 -7.60 -3.15 -3.24
N VAL A 68 -7.08 -2.83 -4.42
CA VAL A 68 -6.67 -3.83 -5.42
C VAL A 68 -5.50 -4.67 -4.91
N GLU A 69 -4.50 -4.07 -4.27
CA GLU A 69 -3.35 -4.82 -3.75
C GLU A 69 -3.74 -5.72 -2.58
N TYR A 70 -4.57 -5.25 -1.63
CA TYR A 70 -5.08 -6.11 -0.55
C TYR A 70 -5.95 -7.25 -1.07
N PHE A 71 -6.83 -6.96 -2.05
CA PHE A 71 -7.62 -8.00 -2.70
C PHE A 71 -6.73 -9.02 -3.44
N THR A 72 -5.66 -8.56 -4.07
CA THR A 72 -4.69 -9.42 -4.74
C THR A 72 -3.96 -10.31 -3.73
N LEU A 73 -3.52 -9.78 -2.59
CA LEU A 73 -2.92 -10.58 -1.51
C LEU A 73 -3.89 -11.63 -0.96
N PHE A 74 -5.15 -11.24 -0.73
CA PHE A 74 -6.21 -12.16 -0.31
C PHE A 74 -6.40 -13.27 -1.34
N ARG A 75 -6.57 -12.92 -2.61
CA ARG A 75 -6.83 -13.88 -3.70
C ARG A 75 -5.65 -14.84 -3.88
N ASP A 76 -4.45 -14.30 -3.99
CA ASP A 76 -3.24 -15.09 -4.26
C ASP A 76 -2.93 -16.04 -3.09
N ASN A 77 -3.18 -15.61 -1.84
CA ASN A 77 -3.09 -16.48 -0.67
C ASN A 77 -4.25 -17.50 -0.63
N TRP A 78 -5.49 -17.10 -0.97
CA TRP A 78 -6.66 -17.99 -0.96
C TRP A 78 -6.52 -19.21 -1.90
N TYR A 79 -5.94 -19.00 -3.08
CA TYR A 79 -5.73 -20.06 -4.09
C TYR A 79 -4.62 -21.05 -3.74
N SER A 80 -4.00 -20.88 -2.58
CA SER A 80 -2.80 -21.59 -2.24
C SER A 80 -3.09 -22.87 -1.41
N ASP A 81 -2.30 -23.93 -1.61
CA ASP A 81 -2.51 -25.23 -0.95
C ASP A 81 -2.23 -25.18 0.55
N TRP A 82 -3.26 -24.85 1.35
CA TRP A 82 -3.17 -24.75 2.82
C TRP A 82 -3.26 -26.10 3.55
N LYS A 83 -3.54 -27.19 2.83
CA LYS A 83 -3.79 -28.52 3.44
C LYS A 83 -2.54 -29.12 4.10
N SER A 84 -1.35 -28.79 3.60
CA SER A 84 -0.06 -29.26 4.12
C SER A 84 0.45 -28.46 5.32
N LEU A 85 -0.22 -27.36 5.68
CA LEU A 85 0.21 -26.48 6.78
C LEU A 85 -0.05 -27.08 8.16
N THR A 86 0.84 -26.78 9.10
CA THR A 86 0.63 -27.02 10.53
C THR A 86 -0.59 -26.24 11.05
N ILE A 87 -1.14 -26.63 12.21
CA ILE A 87 -2.31 -25.96 12.81
C ILE A 87 -2.05 -24.46 12.99
N LEU A 88 -0.90 -24.08 13.53
CA LEU A 88 -0.55 -22.68 13.77
C LEU A 88 -0.46 -21.88 12.46
N GLN A 89 0.20 -22.43 11.44
CA GLN A 89 0.30 -21.80 10.13
C GLN A 89 -1.07 -21.64 9.47
N ARG A 90 -1.96 -22.63 9.63
CA ARG A 90 -3.34 -22.56 9.13
C ARG A 90 -4.14 -21.47 9.83
N MET A 91 -3.95 -21.27 11.15
CA MET A 91 -4.58 -20.16 11.86
C MET A 91 -4.12 -18.81 11.31
N PHE A 92 -2.81 -18.60 11.16
CA PHE A 92 -2.26 -17.38 10.56
C PHE A 92 -2.76 -17.14 9.15
N TYR A 93 -2.82 -18.19 8.32
CA TYR A 93 -3.36 -18.14 6.97
C TYR A 93 -4.78 -17.57 6.92
N PHE A 94 -5.69 -18.08 7.77
CA PHE A 94 -7.06 -17.57 7.81
C PHE A 94 -7.13 -16.14 8.36
N ILE A 95 -6.35 -15.83 9.41
CA ILE A 95 -6.29 -14.49 10.00
C ILE A 95 -5.85 -13.47 8.94
N PHE A 96 -4.77 -13.75 8.19
CA PHE A 96 -4.29 -12.85 7.14
C PHE A 96 -5.31 -12.69 6.02
N ASN A 97 -5.95 -13.77 5.57
CA ASN A 97 -7.00 -13.68 4.53
C ASN A 97 -8.17 -12.80 4.96
N ILE A 98 -8.66 -12.97 6.20
CA ILE A 98 -9.72 -12.12 6.74
C ILE A 98 -9.26 -10.66 6.79
N LEU A 99 -8.04 -10.40 7.28
CA LEU A 99 -7.52 -9.05 7.41
C LEU A 99 -7.30 -8.36 6.05
N PHE A 100 -6.77 -9.07 5.05
CA PHE A 100 -6.63 -8.51 3.69
C PHE A 100 -7.98 -8.22 3.04
N ALA A 101 -8.96 -9.12 3.19
CA ALA A 101 -10.32 -8.86 2.72
C ALA A 101 -10.91 -7.61 3.40
N MET A 102 -10.75 -7.50 4.73
CA MET A 102 -11.21 -6.35 5.50
C MET A 102 -10.53 -5.04 5.05
N PHE A 103 -9.20 -5.03 4.89
CA PHE A 103 -8.49 -3.83 4.43
C PHE A 103 -8.93 -3.41 3.02
N SER A 104 -9.14 -4.38 2.12
CA SER A 104 -9.68 -4.09 0.79
C SER A 104 -11.06 -3.45 0.86
N ILE A 105 -11.96 -4.01 1.67
CA ILE A 105 -13.33 -3.50 1.85
C ILE A 105 -13.30 -2.09 2.46
N VAL A 106 -12.49 -1.88 3.50
CA VAL A 106 -12.37 -0.57 4.15
C VAL A 106 -11.82 0.46 3.16
N SER A 107 -10.81 0.13 2.35
CA SER A 107 -10.30 1.05 1.32
C SER A 107 -11.37 1.46 0.30
N ILE A 108 -12.24 0.53 -0.13
CA ILE A 108 -13.35 0.84 -1.04
C ILE A 108 -14.34 1.80 -0.37
N PHE A 109 -14.75 1.50 0.86
CA PHE A 109 -15.67 2.37 1.60
C PHE A 109 -15.04 3.74 1.89
N SER A 110 -13.76 3.80 2.25
CA SER A 110 -13.02 5.03 2.43
C SER A 110 -13.02 5.88 1.15
N ALA A 111 -12.84 5.27 -0.03
CA ALA A 111 -12.87 6.00 -1.31
C ALA A 111 -14.23 6.65 -1.59
N ILE A 112 -15.30 6.04 -1.08
CA ILE A 112 -16.66 6.57 -1.20
C ILE A 112 -16.93 7.63 -0.14
N ILE A 113 -16.47 7.45 1.11
CA ILE A 113 -16.84 8.30 2.24
C ILE A 113 -16.01 9.59 2.31
N PHE A 114 -14.67 9.50 2.13
CA PHE A 114 -13.78 10.67 2.27
C PHE A 114 -14.10 11.88 1.39
N PRO A 115 -14.58 11.74 0.14
CA PRO A 115 -14.97 12.88 -0.69
C PRO A 115 -16.13 13.71 -0.12
N PHE A 116 -17.00 13.08 0.69
CA PHE A 116 -18.13 13.75 1.32
C PHE A 116 -17.80 14.33 2.68
N ALA A 117 -16.61 14.05 3.23
CA ALA A 117 -16.14 14.69 4.44
C ALA A 117 -15.78 16.16 4.18
N GLU A 118 -16.02 17.00 5.18
CA GLU A 118 -15.47 18.35 5.19
C GLU A 118 -13.95 18.27 5.28
N TRP A 119 -13.29 18.99 4.39
CA TRP A 119 -11.83 19.13 4.37
C TRP A 119 -11.59 20.53 4.88
N ASP A 120 -11.78 20.69 6.18
CA ASP A 120 -11.59 21.99 6.84
C ASP A 120 -10.19 22.47 6.52
N ASP A 121 -10.08 23.71 6.01
CA ASP A 121 -8.85 24.47 5.82
C ASP A 121 -7.72 23.82 4.96
N ASN A 122 -6.62 24.57 4.81
CA ASN A 122 -5.45 24.17 4.04
C ASN A 122 -4.81 22.89 4.61
N ASP A 123 -4.89 22.70 5.93
CA ASP A 123 -4.37 21.51 6.59
C ASP A 123 -5.21 20.29 6.27
N GLY A 124 -6.54 20.42 6.23
CA GLY A 124 -7.42 19.32 5.80
C GLY A 124 -7.16 18.95 4.34
N VAL A 125 -7.03 19.93 3.45
CA VAL A 125 -6.74 19.65 2.03
C VAL A 125 -5.37 19.02 1.86
N LEU A 126 -4.33 19.53 2.54
CA LEU A 126 -2.97 18.99 2.49
C LEU A 126 -2.90 17.57 3.08
N ALA A 127 -3.57 17.33 4.21
CA ALA A 127 -3.64 16.03 4.87
C ALA A 127 -4.24 14.97 3.94
N ASN A 128 -5.39 15.26 3.33
CA ASN A 128 -6.10 14.31 2.46
C ASN A 128 -5.44 14.13 1.09
N SER A 129 -4.79 15.16 0.56
CA SER A 129 -4.21 15.12 -0.79
C SER A 129 -2.76 14.64 -0.84
N VAL A 130 -1.99 14.85 0.23
CA VAL A 130 -0.54 14.58 0.24
C VAL A 130 -0.16 13.53 1.29
N PHE A 131 -0.63 13.67 2.53
CA PHE A 131 -0.26 12.74 3.61
C PHE A 131 -1.01 11.41 3.49
N LEU A 132 -2.31 11.43 3.20
CA LEU A 132 -3.13 10.23 3.08
C LEU A 132 -2.58 9.24 2.03
N PRO A 133 -2.22 9.64 0.79
CA PRO A 133 -1.55 8.75 -0.16
C PRO A 133 -0.26 8.14 0.40
N SER A 134 0.54 8.91 1.14
CA SER A 134 1.80 8.44 1.75
C SER A 134 1.62 7.45 2.91
N LEU A 135 0.40 7.31 3.42
CA LEU A 135 0.05 6.32 4.44
C LEU A 135 -0.53 5.06 3.80
N PHE A 136 -1.47 5.22 2.88
CA PHE A 136 -2.25 4.09 2.35
C PHE A 136 -1.56 3.33 1.22
N VAL A 137 -0.72 3.97 0.41
CA VAL A 137 -0.07 3.34 -0.75
C VAL A 137 1.19 2.54 -0.39
N PRO A 138 2.11 3.05 0.46
CA PRO A 138 3.37 2.36 0.69
C PRO A 138 3.22 0.99 1.37
N LEU A 139 2.28 0.85 2.31
CA LEU A 139 2.09 -0.39 3.05
C LEU A 139 1.65 -1.58 2.18
N PRO A 140 0.57 -1.52 1.39
CA PRO A 140 0.20 -2.61 0.50
C PRO A 140 1.26 -2.85 -0.58
N TYR A 141 1.93 -1.80 -1.06
CA TYR A 141 3.06 -1.93 -1.98
C TYR A 141 4.21 -2.75 -1.36
N LEU A 142 4.62 -2.44 -0.13
CA LEU A 142 5.64 -3.18 0.59
C LEU A 142 5.22 -4.63 0.89
N LEU A 143 3.97 -4.86 1.30
CA LEU A 143 3.45 -6.21 1.53
C LEU A 143 3.49 -7.06 0.25
N CYS A 144 3.07 -6.48 -0.87
CA CYS A 144 3.04 -7.14 -2.17
C CYS A 144 4.40 -7.40 -2.81
N THR A 145 5.38 -6.53 -2.56
CA THR A 145 6.72 -6.68 -3.16
C THR A 145 7.65 -7.50 -2.28
N SER A 146 7.52 -7.40 -0.95
CA SER A 146 8.42 -8.09 -0.03
C SER A 146 7.98 -9.50 0.32
N CYS A 147 6.69 -9.84 0.13
CA CYS A 147 6.14 -11.14 0.52
C CYS A 147 5.53 -11.90 -0.66
N SER A 148 5.95 -13.16 -0.83
CA SER A 148 5.19 -14.14 -1.59
C SER A 148 4.48 -15.04 -0.58
N LEU A 149 3.14 -15.00 -0.55
CA LEU A 149 2.32 -15.74 0.42
C LEU A 149 2.03 -17.19 -0.01
N THR A 150 2.80 -17.75 -0.96
CA THR A 150 2.63 -19.15 -1.36
C THR A 150 3.00 -20.11 -0.22
N PRO A 151 2.18 -21.12 0.11
CA PRO A 151 2.28 -21.93 1.32
C PRO A 151 3.42 -22.94 1.29
N GLU A 152 3.92 -23.31 0.10
CA GLU A 152 5.11 -24.16 -0.03
C GLU A 152 6.41 -23.39 0.20
N LEU A 153 6.37 -22.08 0.03
CA LEU A 153 7.52 -21.19 0.15
C LEU A 153 6.94 -19.85 0.61
N ILE A 154 6.95 -19.58 1.94
CA ILE A 154 7.12 -18.20 2.41
C ILE A 154 8.55 -17.82 1.99
N SER A 155 8.76 -17.74 0.68
CA SER A 155 9.99 -17.35 0.05
C SER A 155 9.84 -15.89 -0.18
N PHE A 156 10.48 -15.16 0.70
CA PHE A 156 10.55 -13.75 0.52
C PHE A 156 11.43 -13.44 -0.68
N ILE A 157 10.97 -12.56 -1.56
CA ILE A 157 11.63 -12.25 -2.84
C ILE A 157 12.83 -11.32 -2.60
N ASP A 158 14.05 -11.74 -2.92
CA ASP A 158 15.26 -11.16 -2.34
C ASP A 158 15.88 -10.03 -3.15
N THR A 159 16.28 -8.99 -2.43
CA THR A 159 17.57 -8.34 -2.59
C THR A 159 17.98 -7.72 -1.26
N GLY A 160 19.10 -8.12 -0.66
CA GLY A 160 19.55 -7.53 0.61
C GLY A 160 19.65 -5.99 0.61
N THR A 161 19.87 -5.39 -0.56
CA THR A 161 19.91 -3.93 -0.74
C THR A 161 18.53 -3.26 -0.87
N THR A 162 17.45 -4.01 -1.09
CA THR A 162 16.08 -3.44 -1.13
C THR A 162 15.47 -3.37 0.26
N ILE A 163 15.99 -4.14 1.22
CA ILE A 163 15.58 -4.09 2.63
C ILE A 163 15.78 -2.70 3.23
N CYS A 164 16.94 -2.06 2.99
CA CYS A 164 17.18 -0.71 3.47
C CYS A 164 16.15 0.28 2.91
N ILE A 165 15.80 0.14 1.62
CA ILE A 165 14.79 0.99 0.99
C ILE A 165 13.41 0.74 1.61
N ASP A 166 13.06 -0.51 1.90
CA ASP A 166 11.80 -0.86 2.56
C ASP A 166 11.67 -0.31 3.97
N LEU A 167 12.73 -0.42 4.75
CA LEU A 167 12.78 0.15 6.09
C LEU A 167 12.66 1.68 6.04
N VAL A 168 13.28 2.32 5.04
CA VAL A 168 13.14 3.77 4.84
C VAL A 168 11.71 4.13 4.46
N ILE A 169 11.10 3.48 3.46
CA ILE A 169 9.71 3.71 3.06
C ILE A 169 8.76 3.52 4.26
N LEU A 170 8.94 2.42 5.00
CA LEU A 170 8.15 2.12 6.19
C LEU A 170 8.32 3.19 7.29
N SER A 171 9.56 3.60 7.55
CA SER A 171 9.84 4.65 8.54
C SER A 171 9.21 5.98 8.13
N LEU A 172 9.21 6.32 6.84
CA LEU A 172 8.57 7.52 6.32
C LEU A 172 7.05 7.45 6.49
N SER A 173 6.41 6.30 6.27
CA SER A 173 4.98 6.13 6.56
C SER A 173 4.67 6.29 8.05
N ILE A 174 5.50 5.75 8.95
CA ILE A 174 5.33 5.94 10.40
C ILE A 174 5.49 7.42 10.77
N VAL A 175 6.51 8.09 10.23
CA VAL A 175 6.75 9.51 10.47
C VAL A 175 5.59 10.36 9.92
N SER A 176 5.10 10.07 8.71
CA SER A 176 3.91 10.71 8.13
C SER A 176 2.71 10.61 9.07
N LEU A 177 2.48 9.45 9.70
CA LEU A 177 1.37 9.25 10.61
C LEU A 177 1.49 10.09 11.88
N ILE A 178 2.70 10.13 12.46
CA ILE A 178 2.98 10.95 13.64
C ILE A 178 2.78 12.43 13.32
N LEU A 179 3.22 12.87 12.15
CA LEU A 179 3.13 14.26 11.71
C LEU A 179 1.71 14.68 11.35
N LEU A 180 0.92 13.76 10.77
CA LEU A 180 -0.51 13.99 10.54
C LEU A 180 -1.24 14.35 11.85
N SER A 181 -0.78 13.85 12.99
CA SER A 181 -1.35 14.16 14.31
C SER A 181 -0.89 15.52 14.89
N LYS A 182 0.15 16.15 14.32
CA LYS A 182 0.79 17.38 14.84
C LYS A 182 0.56 18.62 13.98
N GLY A 183 0.01 18.48 12.78
CA GLY A 183 -0.15 19.57 11.81
C GLY A 183 0.74 19.37 10.58
N PRO A 184 0.17 19.28 9.36
CA PRO A 184 0.88 18.88 8.15
C PRO A 184 1.71 20.00 7.48
N GLU A 185 1.45 21.28 7.75
CA GLU A 185 1.96 22.44 6.99
C GLU A 185 3.47 22.43 6.72
N HIS A 186 4.28 21.91 7.65
CA HIS A 186 5.75 22.05 7.59
C HIS A 186 6.47 20.80 7.08
N TYR A 187 5.74 19.73 6.73
CA TYR A 187 6.34 18.40 6.59
C TYR A 187 6.11 17.74 5.22
N ILE A 188 5.81 18.50 4.18
CA ILE A 188 5.56 18.01 2.80
C ILE A 188 6.76 17.22 2.24
N TYR A 189 7.97 17.49 2.72
CA TYR A 189 9.17 16.75 2.30
C TYR A 189 9.13 15.26 2.67
N ILE A 190 8.39 14.85 3.72
CA ILE A 190 8.25 13.46 4.14
C ILE A 190 7.45 12.62 3.10
N PRO A 191 6.19 12.98 2.75
CA PRO A 191 5.44 12.25 1.72
C PRO A 191 6.13 12.31 0.35
N THR A 192 6.79 13.44 0.03
CA THR A 192 7.61 13.56 -1.19
C THR A 192 8.78 12.57 -1.19
N SER A 193 9.49 12.43 -0.07
CA SER A 193 10.58 11.46 0.06
C SER A 193 10.06 10.03 -0.10
N SER A 194 8.91 9.71 0.49
CA SER A 194 8.28 8.39 0.37
C SER A 194 7.96 8.05 -1.09
N LEU A 195 7.41 9.01 -1.84
CA LEU A 195 7.17 8.91 -3.27
C LEU A 195 8.46 8.59 -4.05
N ILE A 196 9.54 9.34 -3.77
CA ILE A 196 10.85 9.15 -4.43
C ILE A 196 11.41 7.76 -4.12
N PHE A 197 11.34 7.30 -2.87
CA PHE A 197 11.86 5.97 -2.51
C PHE A 197 11.07 4.83 -3.16
N ILE A 198 9.74 4.95 -3.28
CA ILE A 198 8.92 3.99 -4.04
C ILE A 198 9.33 3.97 -5.50
N LEU A 199 9.55 5.12 -6.12
CA LEU A 199 10.02 5.21 -7.50
C LEU A 199 11.41 4.59 -7.66
N VAL A 200 12.36 4.93 -6.78
CA VAL A 200 13.72 4.38 -6.80
C VAL A 200 13.68 2.86 -6.65
N ARG A 201 12.85 2.32 -5.74
CA ARG A 201 12.66 0.88 -5.59
C ARG A 201 12.10 0.25 -6.86
N SER A 202 11.05 0.83 -7.44
CA SER A 202 10.43 0.36 -8.68
C SER A 202 11.40 0.37 -9.86
N LEU A 203 12.20 1.43 -10.02
CA LEU A 203 13.19 1.55 -11.08
C LEU A 203 14.34 0.57 -10.89
N LYS A 204 14.78 0.36 -9.65
CA LYS A 204 15.83 -0.62 -9.35
C LYS A 204 15.40 -2.03 -9.74
N GLU A 205 14.18 -2.44 -9.40
CA GLU A 205 13.65 -3.75 -9.83
C GLU A 205 13.54 -3.87 -11.35
N TYR A 206 13.26 -2.77 -12.05
CA TYR A 206 13.20 -2.74 -13.51
C TYR A 206 14.58 -2.86 -14.16
N ILE A 207 15.56 -2.09 -13.69
CA ILE A 207 16.90 -2.00 -14.30
C ILE A 207 17.79 -3.19 -13.87
N PHE A 208 17.71 -3.59 -12.60
CA PHE A 208 18.57 -4.62 -12.01
C PHE A 208 17.73 -5.71 -11.34
N PRO A 209 17.05 -6.57 -12.13
CA PRO A 209 16.30 -7.69 -11.58
C PRO A 209 17.26 -8.63 -10.85
N SER A 210 16.96 -8.94 -9.59
CA SER A 210 17.85 -9.73 -8.75
C SER A 210 17.84 -11.22 -9.12
N SER A 211 19.00 -11.87 -8.99
CA SER A 211 19.16 -13.32 -9.14
C SER A 211 18.91 -14.08 -7.84
N LYS A 212 18.65 -15.40 -7.94
CA LYS A 212 18.22 -16.33 -6.88
C LYS A 212 19.16 -16.45 -5.65
N TYR A 213 18.59 -17.08 -4.61
CA TYR A 213 18.65 -16.81 -3.17
C TYR A 213 19.75 -17.49 -2.31
N LEU A 214 19.99 -16.89 -1.13
CA LEU A 214 20.66 -17.46 0.05
C LEU A 214 19.65 -17.67 1.20
N GLU A 215 19.70 -18.83 1.88
CA GLU A 215 18.74 -19.27 2.92
C GLU A 215 18.73 -18.44 4.23
N TYR A 216 19.79 -17.70 4.54
CA TYR A 216 19.92 -16.95 5.80
C TYR A 216 18.96 -15.74 5.94
N ILE A 217 18.24 -15.39 4.87
CA ILE A 217 17.47 -14.14 4.76
C ILE A 217 16.02 -14.28 5.30
N ILE A 218 15.58 -15.49 5.65
CA ILE A 218 14.17 -15.81 5.95
C ILE A 218 13.68 -15.16 7.26
N THR A 219 14.45 -15.23 8.36
CA THR A 219 13.97 -14.82 9.69
C THR A 219 13.72 -13.30 9.81
N TRP A 220 14.63 -12.47 9.30
CA TRP A 220 14.50 -11.01 9.37
C TRP A 220 13.31 -10.47 8.57
N ARG A 221 12.95 -11.16 7.49
CA ARG A 221 11.84 -10.74 6.63
C ARG A 221 10.48 -11.05 7.21
N THR A 222 10.36 -12.17 7.93
CA THR A 222 9.17 -12.42 8.76
C THR A 222 8.98 -11.28 9.77
N LEU A 223 10.07 -10.82 10.40
CA LEU A 223 10.01 -9.68 11.32
C LEU A 223 9.58 -8.40 10.61
N ILE A 224 10.17 -8.05 9.46
CA ILE A 224 9.77 -6.87 8.68
C ILE A 224 8.31 -6.95 8.25
N PHE A 225 7.85 -8.11 7.78
CA PHE A 225 6.45 -8.34 7.43
C PHE A 225 5.52 -8.09 8.63
N ILE A 226 5.85 -8.65 9.79
CA ILE A 226 5.08 -8.41 11.02
C ILE A 226 5.04 -6.92 11.35
N VAL A 227 6.16 -6.20 11.23
CA VAL A 227 6.20 -4.76 11.49
C VAL A 227 5.32 -4.00 10.49
N ILE A 228 5.46 -4.22 9.18
CA ILE A 228 4.63 -3.57 8.15
C ILE A 228 3.14 -3.86 8.42
N PHE A 229 2.82 -5.11 8.77
CA PHE A 229 1.47 -5.54 9.04
C PHE A 229 0.88 -4.84 10.27
N LEU A 230 1.61 -4.78 11.38
CA LEU A 230 1.19 -4.09 12.59
C LEU A 230 1.04 -2.58 12.36
N THR A 231 1.97 -1.97 11.63
CA THR A 231 1.87 -0.56 11.22
C THR A 231 0.61 -0.32 10.39
N ASN A 232 0.28 -1.23 9.49
CA ASN A 232 -0.93 -1.14 8.68
C ASN A 232 -2.21 -1.22 9.52
N VAL A 233 -2.32 -2.22 10.40
CA VAL A 233 -3.44 -2.32 11.37
C VAL A 233 -3.56 -1.01 12.16
N PHE A 234 -2.44 -0.49 12.67
CA PHE A 234 -2.41 0.74 13.44
C PHE A 234 -2.91 1.94 12.63
N ILE A 235 -2.46 2.13 11.39
CA ILE A 235 -2.90 3.22 10.51
C ILE A 235 -4.41 3.18 10.27
N TYR A 236 -4.96 2.01 9.90
CA TYR A 236 -6.40 1.88 9.68
C TYR A 236 -7.22 2.16 10.94
N VAL A 237 -6.76 1.69 12.10
CA VAL A 237 -7.42 1.95 13.39
C VAL A 237 -7.34 3.44 13.76
N SER A 238 -6.16 4.07 13.65
CA SER A 238 -5.98 5.49 13.95
C SER A 238 -6.85 6.36 13.05
N VAL A 239 -6.87 6.09 11.74
CA VAL A 239 -7.72 6.83 10.79
C VAL A 239 -9.20 6.60 11.12
N GLY A 240 -9.63 5.36 11.36
CA GLY A 240 -11.01 5.06 11.74
C GLY A 240 -11.46 5.77 13.02
N LEU A 241 -10.59 5.81 14.04
CA LEU A 241 -10.85 6.53 15.29
C LEU A 241 -10.93 8.04 15.08
N SER A 242 -10.07 8.61 14.23
CA SER A 242 -10.10 10.06 13.92
C SER A 242 -11.39 10.50 13.24
N ILE A 243 -12.01 9.61 12.46
CA ILE A 243 -13.33 9.85 11.84
C ILE A 243 -14.46 9.72 12.89
N SER A 244 -14.29 8.84 13.88
CA SER A 244 -15.32 8.52 14.87
C SER A 244 -15.40 9.50 16.05
N THR A 245 -14.42 10.40 16.21
CA THR A 245 -14.44 11.37 17.30
C THR A 245 -15.62 12.35 17.17
N PRO A 246 -16.48 12.47 18.20
CA PRO A 246 -17.79 13.12 18.11
C PRO A 246 -17.76 14.64 17.86
N SER A 247 -16.62 15.31 18.02
CA SER A 247 -16.50 16.75 17.73
C SER A 247 -16.80 17.11 16.26
N ARG A 248 -16.61 16.18 15.31
CA ARG A 248 -17.03 16.35 13.91
C ARG A 248 -18.48 15.94 13.63
N ILE A 249 -19.02 15.00 14.42
CA ILE A 249 -20.40 14.52 14.28
C ILE A 249 -21.39 15.53 14.87
N GLU A 250 -21.04 16.20 15.97
CA GLU A 250 -21.83 17.28 16.56
C GLU A 250 -21.90 18.53 15.67
N ALA A 251 -20.83 18.83 14.92
CA ALA A 251 -20.88 19.87 13.88
C ALA A 251 -21.82 19.50 12.72
N PHE A 252 -21.84 18.22 12.32
CA PHE A 252 -22.71 17.70 11.26
C PHE A 252 -24.20 17.62 11.65
N LEU A 253 -24.49 17.43 12.95
CA LEU A 253 -25.86 17.36 13.47
C LEU A 253 -26.36 18.69 14.11
N GLY A 254 -25.46 19.65 14.35
CA GLY A 254 -25.74 20.88 15.10
C GLY A 254 -25.96 22.16 14.28
N SER A 255 -25.74 22.16 12.95
CA SER A 255 -25.95 23.36 12.12
C SER A 255 -27.38 23.42 11.54
N LYS A 256 -28.37 23.57 12.44
CA LYS A 256 -29.66 24.19 12.11
C LYS A 256 -30.19 24.93 13.34
N SER A 257 -29.80 26.20 13.46
CA SER A 257 -30.65 27.24 14.05
C SER A 257 -30.49 28.52 13.25
#